data_AF-A0A5J4QCW7-F1
#
_entry.id   AF-A0A5J4QCW7-F1
#
_cell.length_a   1.000
_cell.length_b   1.000
_cell.length_c   1.000
_cell.angle_alpha   90.00
_cell.angle_beta   90.00
_cell.angle_gamma   90.00
#
_symmetry.space_group_name_H-M   'P 1'
#
loop_
_entity.id
_entity.type
_entity.pdbx_description
1 polymer ?
#
loop_
_entity_poly.entity_id
_entity_poly.type
_entity_poly.pdbx_seq_one_letter_code
_entity_poly.pdbx_strand_id
1 'polypeptide(L)' 'MSLFSIEGKVAVITGAGGVLGGSIARSFVKAGAKVAAIDIRQEN' A
#
# COMPACT_ATOMS: atom_id res chain seq x y z
N MET A 1 10.28 18.60 7.74
CA MET A 1 9.74 17.22 7.81
C MET A 1 8.29 17.31 8.24
N SER A 2 7.36 16.73 7.46
CA SER A 2 5.94 16.64 7.84
C SER A 2 5.73 15.46 8.79
N LEU A 3 5.08 15.69 9.93
CA LEU A 3 4.84 14.68 10.98
C LEU A 3 4.12 13.44 10.43
N PHE A 4 3.23 13.62 9.45
CA PHE A 4 2.39 12.57 8.88
C PHE A 4 2.86 12.07 7.51
N SER A 5 4.02 12.53 7.02
CA SER A 5 4.52 12.06 5.74
C SER A 5 4.93 10.58 5.81
N ILE A 6 4.51 9.84 4.78
CA ILE A 6 4.89 8.45 4.54
C ILE A 6 5.85 8.31 3.35
N GLU A 7 6.27 9.43 2.76
CA GLU A 7 7.24 9.45 1.67
C GLU A 7 8.56 8.80 2.08
N GLY A 8 9.08 7.92 1.23
CA GLY A 8 10.33 7.17 1.46
C GLY A 8 10.21 6.03 2.49
N LYS A 9 9.07 5.88 3.18
CA LYS A 9 8.83 4.80 4.14
C LYS A 9 8.41 3.51 3.43
N VAL A 10 8.54 2.39 4.14
CA VAL A 10 8.02 1.09 3.71
C VAL A 10 6.69 0.81 4.41
N ALA A 11 5.68 0.39 3.64
CA ALA A 11 4.36 0.00 4.15
C ALA A 11 3.98 -1.40 3.65
N VAL A 12 3.53 -2.26 4.57
CA VAL A 12 2.95 -3.57 4.25
C VAL A 12 1.43 -3.44 4.28
N ILE A 13 0.76 -3.81 3.19
CA ILE A 13 -0.70 -3.74 3.10
C ILE A 13 -1.24 -5.14 2.81
N THR A 14 -1.97 -5.68 3.77
CA THR A 14 -2.65 -6.98 3.66
C THR A 14 -4.06 -6.81 3.08
N GLY A 15 -4.59 -7.87 2.45
CA GLY A 15 -5.88 -7.79 1.73
C GLY A 15 -5.82 -6.87 0.50
N ALA A 16 -4.63 -6.65 -0.06
CA ALA A 16 -4.39 -5.67 -1.12
C ALA A 16 -4.93 -6.09 -2.51
N GLY A 17 -5.35 -7.34 -2.67
CA GLY A 17 -6.03 -7.85 -3.86
C GLY A 17 -7.52 -7.51 -3.90
N GLY A 18 -8.11 -7.07 -2.78
CA GLY A 18 -9.48 -6.56 -2.74
C GLY A 18 -9.62 -5.11 -3.23
N VAL A 19 -10.87 -4.66 -3.40
CA VAL A 19 -11.17 -3.28 -3.86
C VAL A 19 -10.60 -2.21 -2.92
N LEU A 20 -10.90 -2.33 -1.62
CA LEU A 20 -10.46 -1.36 -0.61
C LEU A 20 -8.96 -1.45 -0.36
N GLY A 21 -8.43 -2.64 -0.05
CA GLY A 21 -7.01 -2.84 0.21
C GLY A 21 -6.13 -2.42 -0.97
N GLY A 22 -6.53 -2.77 -2.19
CA GLY A 22 -5.82 -2.34 -3.40
C GLY A 22 -5.88 -0.83 -3.62
N SER A 23 -7.00 -0.18 -3.27
CA SER A 23 -7.11 1.29 -3.36
C SER A 23 -6.23 1.99 -2.32
N ILE A 24 -6.12 1.43 -1.12
CA ILE A 24 -5.22 1.93 -0.07
C ILE A 24 -3.76 1.76 -0.52
N ALA A 25 -3.38 0.58 -1.04
CA ALA A 25 -2.03 0.34 -1.57
C ALA A 25 -1.65 1.32 -2.66
N ARG A 26 -2.53 1.57 -3.64
CA ARG A 26 -2.30 2.57 -4.69
C ARG A 26 -2.13 3.98 -4.13
N SER A 27 -2.93 4.37 -3.13
CA SER A 27 -2.81 5.68 -2.50
C SER A 27 -1.48 5.85 -1.75
N PHE A 28 -0.98 4.80 -1.08
CA PHE A 28 0.31 4.84 -0.39
C PHE A 28 1.49 4.95 -1.36
N VAL A 29 1.43 4.24 -2.50
CA VAL A 29 2.41 4.40 -3.58
C VAL A 29 2.41 5.85 -4.10
N LYS A 30 1.23 6.43 -4.35
CA LYS A 30 1.09 7.82 -4.80
C LYS A 30 1.63 8.83 -3.77
N ALA A 31 1.55 8.52 -2.48
CA ALA A 31 2.10 9.32 -1.40
C ALA A 31 3.62 9.12 -1.18
N GLY A 32 4.29 8.36 -2.05
CA GLY A 32 5.74 8.18 -2.04
C GLY A 32 6.24 7.06 -1.14
N ALA A 33 5.36 6.21 -0.61
CA ALA A 33 5.78 5.03 0.15
C ALA A 33 6.18 3.88 -0.79
N LYS A 34 7.16 3.08 -0.35
CA LYS A 34 7.44 1.76 -0.92
C LYS A 34 6.44 0.76 -0.33
N VAL A 35 5.66 0.08 -1.17
CA VAL A 35 4.55 -0.76 -0.71
C VAL A 35 4.80 -2.23 -1.02
N ALA A 36 4.65 -3.09 -0.01
CA ALA A 36 4.46 -4.53 -0.18
C ALA A 36 2.96 -4.84 -0.11
N ALA A 37 2.35 -5.13 -1.26
CA ALA A 37 0.94 -5.50 -1.37
C ALA A 37 0.81 -7.02 -1.24
N ILE A 38 0.04 -7.47 -0.24
CA ILE A 38 -0.12 -8.88 0.11
C ILE A 38 -1.61 -9.22 0.12
N ASP A 39 -1.98 -10.33 -0.51
CA ASP A 39 -3.32 -10.91 -0.41
C ASP A 39 -3.19 -12.43 -0.25
N ILE A 40 -4.24 -13.05 0.28
CA ILE A 40 -4.31 -14.51 0.40
C ILE A 40 -4.60 -15.17 -0.95
N ARG A 41 -5.20 -14.42 -1.89
CA ARG A 41 -5.51 -14.90 -3.24
C ARG A 41 -4.49 -14.33 -4.23
N GLN A 42 -3.85 -15.23 -4.96
CA GLN A 42 -3.13 -14.87 -6.18
C GLN A 42 -4.12 -14.90 -7.35
N GLU A 43 -4.14 -13.84 -8.15
CA GLU A 43 -4.90 -13.84 -9.42
C GLU A 43 -4.21 -14.82 -10.39
N ASN A 44 -5.02 -15.57 -11.16
CA ASN A 44 -4.53 -16.60 -12.09
C ASN A 44 -4.13 -16.03 -13.45
#